data_AF-A0A7X8IX14-F1
#
_entry.id   AF-A0A7X8IX14-F1
#
_cell.length_a   1.000
_cell.length_b   1.000
_cell.length_c   1.000
_cell.angle_alpha   90.00
_cell.angle_beta   90.00
_cell.angle_gamma   90.00
#
_symmetry.space_group_name_H-M   'P 1'
#
loop_
_entity.id
_entity.type
_entity.pdbx_description
1 polymer ?
#
loop_
_entity_poly.entity_id
_entity_poly.type
_entity_poly.pdbx_seq_one_letter_code
_entity_poly.pdbx_strand_id
1 'polypeptide(L)' 'MDELLNEINYLSKKSKSNEGLTDEEKIRQAELRKKYLEIFRNNFKNQLDNIEFVDEPSK' A
#
# COMPACT_ATOMS: atom_id res chain seq x y z
N MET A 1 -9.53 -1.09 -4.92
CA MET A 1 -8.21 -0.64 -4.42
C MET A 1 -8.28 0.81 -3.98
N ASP A 2 -9.00 1.65 -4.73
CA ASP A 2 -9.14 3.08 -4.46
C ASP A 2 -9.81 3.39 -3.12
N GLU A 3 -10.85 2.64 -2.75
CA GLU A 3 -11.52 2.81 -1.44
C GLU A 3 -10.56 2.56 -0.26
N LEU A 4 -9.73 1.51 -0.34
CA LEU A 4 -8.74 1.19 0.70
C LEU A 4 -7.70 2.31 0.83
N LEU A 5 -7.22 2.84 -0.29
CA LEU A 5 -6.27 3.96 -0.31
C LEU A 5 -6.90 5.25 0.21
N ASN A 6 -8.15 5.53 -0.16
CA ASN A 6 -8.89 6.69 0.33
C ASN A 6 -9.07 6.65 1.84
N GLU A 7 -9.40 5.48 2.40
CA GLU A 7 -9.56 5.29 3.84
C GLU A 7 -8.22 5.47 4.59
N ILE A 8 -7.14 4.88 4.07
CA ILE A 8 -5.78 5.05 4.63
C ILE A 8 -5.38 6.54 4.61
N ASN A 9 -5.66 7.24 3.50
CA ASN A 9 -5.36 8.66 3.35
C ASN A 9 -6.21 9.53 4.27
N TYR A 10 -7.49 9.21 4.45
CA TYR A 10 -8.38 9.88 5.38
C TYR A 10 -7.86 9.76 6.82
N LEU A 11 -7.58 8.53 7.28
CA LEU A 11 -7.01 8.29 8.62
C LEU A 11 -5.62 8.93 8.78
N SER A 12 -4.81 8.95 7.71
CA SER A 12 -3.50 9.61 7.73
C SER A 12 -3.61 11.13 7.86
N LYS A 13 -4.59 11.74 7.18
CA LYS A 13 -4.90 13.17 7.32
C LYS A 13 -5.43 13.49 8.71
N LYS A 14 -6.34 12.67 9.23
CA LYS A 14 -6.89 12.81 10.58
C LYS A 14 -5.81 12.66 11.66
N SER A 15 -4.87 11.73 11.49
CA SER A 15 -3.70 11.59 12.38
C SER A 15 -2.81 12.83 12.46
N LYS A 16 -2.80 13.66 11.41
CA LYS A 16 -2.03 14.91 11.35
C LYS A 16 -2.85 16.14 11.78
N SER A 17 -4.13 15.96 12.06
CA SER A 17 -4.99 17.03 12.57
C SER A 17 -4.77 17.23 14.07
N ASN A 18 -5.30 18.33 14.61
CA ASN A 18 -5.21 18.65 16.03
C ASN A 18 -5.99 17.66 16.92
N GLU A 19 -6.98 16.93 16.35
CA GLU A 19 -7.77 15.91 17.05
C GLU A 19 -7.03 14.57 17.14
N GLY A 20 -6.13 14.29 16.19
CA GLY A 20 -5.42 13.02 16.10
C GLY A 20 -6.34 11.83 15.79
N LEU A 21 -5.81 10.62 16.01
CA LEU A 21 -6.58 9.37 15.88
C LEU A 21 -6.98 8.85 17.25
N THR A 22 -8.21 8.36 17.36
CA THR A 22 -8.59 7.52 18.50
C THR A 22 -7.87 6.18 18.45
N ASP A 23 -7.84 5.44 19.55
CA ASP A 23 -7.15 4.14 19.60
C ASP A 23 -7.79 3.11 18.67
N GLU A 24 -9.11 3.14 18.51
CA GLU A 24 -9.84 2.32 17.52
C GLU A 24 -9.41 2.67 16.09
N GLU A 25 -9.25 3.95 15.79
CA GLU A 25 -8.83 4.41 14.46
C GLU A 25 -7.36 4.08 14.16
N LYS A 26 -6.49 4.10 15.18
CA LYS A 26 -5.10 3.63 15.03
C LYS A 26 -5.05 2.15 14.69
N ILE A 27 -5.84 1.33 15.39
CA ILE A 27 -5.97 -0.11 15.09
C ILE A 27 -6.47 -0.29 13.66
N ARG A 28 -7.54 0.42 13.29
CA ARG A 28 -8.11 0.36 11.94
C ARG A 28 -7.11 0.78 10.87
N GLN A 29 -6.35 1.86 11.10
CA GLN A 29 -5.30 2.31 10.18
C GLN A 29 -4.20 1.26 10.02
N ALA A 30 -3.79 0.60 11.10
CA ALA A 30 -2.78 -0.45 11.06
C ALA A 30 -3.26 -1.67 10.25
N GLU A 31 -4.50 -2.11 10.46
CA GLU A 31 -5.13 -3.20 9.69
C GLU A 31 -5.18 -2.88 8.19
N LEU A 32 -5.64 -1.68 7.84
CA LEU A 32 -5.74 -1.23 6.46
C LEU A 32 -4.36 -1.16 5.78
N ARG A 33 -3.34 -0.64 6.49
CA ARG A 33 -1.95 -0.61 6.00
C ARG A 33 -1.38 -2.01 5.79
N LYS A 34 -1.67 -2.95 6.69
CA LYS A 34 -1.24 -4.34 6.53
C LYS A 34 -1.84 -4.96 5.27
N LYS A 35 -3.15 -4.80 5.08
CA LYS A 35 -3.86 -5.28 3.88
C LYS A 35 -3.32 -4.65 2.60
N TYR A 36 -3.04 -3.34 2.62
CA TYR A 36 -2.43 -2.65 1.48
C TYR A 36 -1.05 -3.23 1.13
N LEU A 37 -0.19 -3.45 2.13
CA LEU A 37 1.15 -3.99 1.92
C LEU A 37 1.12 -5.42 1.38
N GLU A 38 0.18 -6.26 1.80
CA GLU A 38 0.02 -7.60 1.25
C GLU A 38 -0.35 -7.56 -0.24
N ILE A 39 -1.33 -6.72 -0.61
CA ILE A 39 -1.72 -6.53 -2.01
C ILE A 39 -0.55 -5.97 -2.83
N PHE A 40 0.14 -4.95 -2.29
CA PHE A 40 1.30 -4.34 -2.93
C PHE A 40 2.42 -5.34 -3.16
N ARG A 41 2.78 -6.16 -2.15
CA ARG A 41 3.81 -7.20 -2.28
C ARG A 41 3.47 -8.25 -3.30
N ASN A 42 2.21 -8.69 -3.34
CA ASN A 42 1.75 -9.66 -4.35
C ASN A 42 1.83 -9.07 -5.76
N ASN A 43 1.37 -7.84 -5.95
CA ASN A 43 1.46 -7.16 -7.24
C ASN A 43 2.92 -6.92 -7.65
N PHE A 44 3.79 -6.52 -6.72
CA PHE A 44 5.19 -6.29 -6.98
C PHE A 44 5.93 -7.59 -7.33
N LYS A 45 5.63 -8.69 -6.63
CA LYS A 45 6.15 -10.02 -6.99
C LYS A 45 5.73 -10.43 -8.40
N ASN A 46 4.45 -10.28 -8.74
CA ASN A 46 3.97 -10.54 -10.09
C ASN A 46 4.69 -9.67 -11.13
N GLN A 47 4.97 -8.40 -10.82
CA GLN A 47 5.76 -7.55 -11.72
C GLN A 47 7.18 -8.08 -11.91
N LEU A 48 7.87 -8.48 -10.84
CA LEU A 48 9.20 -9.07 -10.92
C LEU A 48 9.23 -10.39 -11.70
N ASP A 49 8.23 -11.25 -11.52
CA ASP A 49 8.11 -12.52 -12.24
C ASP A 49 7.91 -12.31 -13.75
N ASN A 50 7.39 -11.14 -14.16
CA ASN A 50 7.25 -10.74 -15.57
C ASN A 50 8.48 -10.01 -16.13
N ILE A 51 9.54 -9.77 -15.33
CA ILE A 51 10.78 -9.19 -15.83
C ILE A 51 11.54 -10.28 -16.57
N GLU A 52 11.58 -10.17 -17.90
CA GLU A 52 12.43 -10.98 -18.75
C GLU A 52 13.77 -10.27 -18.97
N PHE A 53 14.87 -10.98 -18.75
CA PHE A 53 16.19 -10.51 -19.14
C PHE A 53 16.34 -10.65 -20.66
N VAL A 54 16.11 -9.57 -21.38
CA VAL A 54 16.53 -9.44 -22.78
C VAL A 54 18.03 -9.16 -22.81
N ASP A 55 18.85 -10.21 -22.76
CA ASP A 55 20.19 -10.11 -23.35
C ASP A 55 19.97 -9.86 -24.85
N GLU A 56 20.39 -8.70 -25.35
CA GLU A 56 20.54 -8.46 -26.79
C GLU A 56 21.90 -9.02 -27.24
N PRO A 57 22.01 -10.20 -27.87
CA PRO A 57 23.18 -10.52 -28.67
C PRO A 57 22.90 -10.08 -30.10
N SER A 58 23.02 -8.79 -30.42
CA SER A 58 22.96 -8.35 -31.82
C SER A 58 23.64 -7.01 -32.08
N LYS A 59 24.97 -7.04 -32.21
CA LYS A 59 25.67 -6.39 -33.33
C LYS A 59 27.01 -7.05 -33.58
#